data_AF-A0A7K0KR86-F1
#
_entry.id   AF-A0A7K0KR86-F1
#
_cell.length_a   1.000
_cell.length_b   1.000
_cell.length_c   1.000
_cell.angle_alpha   90.00
_cell.angle_beta   90.00
_cell.angle_gamma   90.00
#
_symmetry.space_group_name_H-M   'P 1'
#
loop_
_entity.id
_entity.type
_entity.pdbx_description
1 polymer ?
#
loop_
_entity_poly.entity_id
_entity_poly.type
_entity_poly.pdbx_seq_one_letter_code
_entity_poly.pdbx_strand_id
1 'polypeptide(L)'
;MSTSFGLSFQPPAYAPRPEAEIEAEFELDLNAPDIFPPDSDGAPPLRMTKGARASTNADGITDQALRETIANPEDIEPDAAGQGRLRLRRGSMIVVVARDGMILSVRDRKGRRRN
;
A
#
# COMPACT_ATOMS: atom_id res chain seq x y z
N MET A 1 65.44 47.15 27.75
CA MET A 1 65.43 47.87 26.46
C MET A 1 64.64 47.02 25.47
N SER A 2 63.59 47.61 24.87
CA SER A 2 63.01 47.41 23.52
C SER A 2 62.95 45.98 22.91
N THR A 3 61.89 45.50 22.25
CA THR A 3 60.71 46.14 21.62
C THR A 3 59.73 45.05 21.18
N SER A 4 58.46 45.41 21.19
CA SER A 4 57.27 44.67 20.71
C SER A 4 57.16 44.55 19.18
N PHE A 5 56.63 43.43 18.71
CA PHE A 5 55.91 43.19 17.42
C PHE A 5 55.09 41.91 17.65
N GLY A 6 53.81 41.76 17.36
CA GLY A 6 52.81 42.59 16.71
C GLY A 6 51.56 41.73 16.47
N LEU A 7 50.46 42.40 16.13
CA LEU A 7 49.27 41.90 15.43
C LEU A 7 48.26 41.07 16.24
N SER A 8 47.24 41.79 16.72
CA SER A 8 45.96 41.32 17.21
C SER A 8 45.23 40.51 16.13
N PHE A 9 45.02 39.22 16.37
CA PHE A 9 44.04 38.45 15.61
C PHE A 9 42.63 38.84 16.09
N GLN A 10 41.98 39.71 15.33
CA GLN A 10 40.55 39.96 15.48
C GLN A 10 39.80 38.92 14.63
N PRO A 11 39.03 38.01 15.23
CA PRO A 11 38.21 37.09 14.43
C PRO A 11 37.13 37.90 13.69
N PRO A 12 36.82 37.57 12.41
CA PRO A 12 35.74 38.22 11.70
C PRO A 12 34.41 37.88 12.38
N ALA A 13 33.53 38.88 12.46
CA ALA A 13 32.18 38.76 12.96
C ALA A 13 31.43 37.63 12.23
N TYR A 14 30.76 36.80 13.02
CA TYR A 14 29.86 35.74 12.58
C TYR A 14 28.74 36.35 11.73
N ALA A 15 28.86 36.29 10.41
CA ALA A 15 27.72 36.51 9.53
C ALA A 15 26.86 35.22 9.57
N PRO A 16 25.56 35.28 9.90
CA PRO A 16 24.68 34.15 9.65
C PRO A 16 24.62 33.96 8.13
N ARG A 17 25.28 32.89 7.65
CA ARG A 17 25.12 32.45 6.27
C ARG A 17 23.64 32.04 6.15
N PRO A 18 22.86 32.63 5.24
CA PRO A 18 21.49 32.18 5.03
C PRO A 18 21.55 30.69 4.72
N GLU A 19 20.73 29.94 5.45
CA GLU A 19 20.46 28.52 5.27
C GLU A 19 19.86 28.34 3.88
N ALA A 20 20.72 28.38 2.86
CA ALA A 20 20.37 28.07 1.50
C ALA A 20 20.21 26.55 1.43
N GLU A 21 18.97 26.15 1.67
CA GLU A 21 18.26 25.24 0.79
C GLU A 21 19.06 23.96 0.54
N ILE A 22 18.88 23.04 1.47
CA ILE A 22 18.89 21.62 1.12
C ILE A 22 17.79 21.50 0.07
N GLU A 23 18.17 21.64 -1.20
CA GLU A 23 17.46 21.04 -2.32
C GLU A 23 17.48 19.54 -2.04
N ALA A 24 16.53 19.13 -1.20
CA ALA A 24 16.02 17.79 -1.23
C ALA A 24 15.36 17.65 -2.60
N GLU A 25 16.18 17.39 -3.61
CA GLU A 25 15.82 16.50 -4.70
C GLU A 25 15.52 15.14 -4.06
N PHE A 26 14.40 15.08 -3.33
CA PHE A 26 13.66 13.87 -3.16
C PHE A 26 12.99 13.69 -4.51
N GLU A 27 13.72 13.09 -5.45
CA GLU A 27 13.10 12.37 -6.55
C GLU A 27 12.04 11.48 -5.88
N LEU A 28 10.80 11.92 -5.99
CA LEU A 28 9.65 11.11 -5.65
C LEU A 28 9.70 9.97 -6.65
N ASP A 29 10.37 8.90 -6.23
CA ASP A 29 10.41 7.62 -6.87
C ASP A 29 8.98 7.30 -7.33
N LEU A 30 8.84 6.96 -8.61
CA LEU A 30 7.59 6.71 -9.34
C LEU A 30 6.87 5.43 -8.85
N ASN A 31 6.85 5.19 -7.54
CA ASN A 31 6.32 4.01 -6.90
C ASN A 31 5.39 4.40 -5.76
N ALA A 32 4.57 5.43 -5.95
CA ALA A 32 3.34 5.56 -5.18
C ALA A 32 2.59 4.23 -5.36
N PRO A 33 2.42 3.38 -4.32
CA PRO A 33 1.36 2.39 -4.42
C PRO A 33 0.11 3.22 -4.67
N ASP A 34 -0.73 2.83 -5.63
CA ASP A 34 -2.08 3.35 -5.74
C ASP A 34 -2.72 3.27 -4.35
N ILE A 35 -2.66 4.37 -3.58
CA ILE A 35 -3.39 4.55 -2.35
C ILE A 35 -4.80 4.85 -2.83
N PHE A 36 -5.47 3.80 -3.30
CA PHE A 36 -6.91 3.71 -3.16
C PHE A 36 -7.20 4.09 -1.71
N PRO A 37 -8.15 5.01 -1.46
CA PRO A 37 -8.45 5.44 -0.10
C PRO A 37 -8.68 4.18 0.76
N PRO A 38 -8.07 4.07 1.95
CA PRO A 38 -8.42 3.00 2.85
C PRO A 38 -9.91 3.18 3.13
N ASP A 39 -10.75 2.22 2.75
CA ASP A 39 -12.15 2.21 3.16
C ASP A 39 -12.17 2.42 4.70
N SER A 40 -12.71 3.57 5.09
CA SER A 40 -12.37 4.38 6.27
C SER A 40 -12.79 3.82 7.65
N ASP A 41 -12.52 2.53 7.94
CA ASP A 41 -12.86 1.89 9.22
C ASP A 41 -11.64 1.53 10.09
N GLY A 42 -10.43 1.97 9.72
CA GLY A 42 -9.21 1.68 10.49
C GLY A 42 -8.80 0.19 10.51
N ALA A 43 -9.49 -0.66 9.75
CA ALA A 43 -9.20 -2.08 9.66
C ALA A 43 -7.97 -2.33 8.75
N PRO A 44 -7.16 -3.36 9.08
CA PRO A 44 -5.89 -3.63 8.40
C PRO A 44 -6.08 -3.89 6.91
N PRO A 45 -5.14 -3.46 6.05
CA PRO A 45 -5.24 -3.61 4.61
C PRO A 45 -5.32 -5.10 4.22
N LEU A 46 -6.20 -5.42 3.26
CA LEU A 46 -6.31 -6.78 2.74
C LEU A 46 -5.02 -7.19 2.03
N ARG A 47 -4.48 -8.36 2.37
CA ARG A 47 -3.29 -8.91 1.71
C ARG A 47 -3.72 -9.57 0.40
N MET A 48 -3.43 -8.94 -0.73
CA MET A 48 -3.90 -9.38 -2.05
C MET A 48 -2.74 -9.51 -3.04
N THR A 49 -2.84 -10.47 -3.97
CA THR A 49 -1.96 -10.49 -5.14
C THR A 49 -2.32 -9.36 -6.12
N LYS A 50 -1.36 -8.98 -6.97
CA LYS A 50 -1.59 -7.99 -8.03
C LYS A 50 -2.77 -8.35 -8.94
N GLY A 51 -2.91 -9.63 -9.27
CA GLY A 51 -4.02 -10.14 -10.09
C GLY A 51 -5.37 -10.03 -9.38
N ALA A 52 -5.44 -10.40 -8.10
CA ALA A 52 -6.65 -10.24 -7.30
C ALA A 52 -7.09 -8.78 -7.19
N ARG A 53 -6.14 -7.87 -6.97
CA ARG A 53 -6.42 -6.43 -6.88
C ARG A 53 -6.92 -5.86 -8.20
N ALA A 54 -6.31 -6.24 -9.31
CA ALA A 54 -6.78 -5.86 -10.64
C ALA A 54 -8.22 -6.34 -10.92
N SER A 55 -8.56 -7.58 -10.55
CA SER A 55 -9.93 -8.10 -10.71
C SER A 55 -10.94 -7.37 -9.83
N THR A 56 -10.56 -7.07 -8.59
CA THR A 56 -11.39 -6.32 -7.63
C THR A 56 -11.74 -4.94 -8.19
N ASN A 57 -10.74 -4.23 -8.73
CA ASN A 57 -10.93 -2.94 -9.37
C ASN A 57 -11.78 -3.05 -10.65
N ALA A 58 -11.56 -4.07 -11.47
CA ALA A 58 -12.31 -4.27 -12.72
C ALA A 58 -13.80 -4.59 -12.48
N ASP A 59 -14.10 -5.37 -11.44
CA ASP A 59 -15.47 -5.75 -11.07
C ASP A 59 -16.14 -4.70 -10.14
N GLY A 60 -15.39 -3.67 -9.70
CA GLY A 60 -15.90 -2.62 -8.80
C GLY A 60 -16.24 -3.13 -7.40
N ILE A 61 -15.50 -4.14 -6.93
CA ILE A 61 -15.71 -4.78 -5.62
C ILE A 61 -15.00 -3.94 -4.55
N THR A 62 -15.66 -3.67 -3.43
CA THR A 62 -15.08 -2.92 -2.31
C THR A 62 -14.31 -3.82 -1.35
N ASP A 63 -13.34 -3.26 -0.60
CA ASP A 63 -12.60 -4.05 0.39
C ASP A 63 -13.52 -4.52 1.52
N GLN A 64 -14.55 -3.73 1.85
CA GLN A 64 -15.59 -4.14 2.78
C GLN A 64 -16.30 -5.42 2.32
N ALA A 65 -16.74 -5.50 1.05
CA ALA A 65 -17.42 -6.68 0.52
C ALA A 65 -16.53 -7.93 0.58
N LEU A 66 -15.23 -7.76 0.30
CA LEU A 66 -14.24 -8.83 0.42
C LEU A 66 -14.08 -9.28 1.88
N ARG A 67 -13.93 -8.35 2.82
CA ARG A 67 -13.82 -8.65 4.25
C ARG A 67 -15.03 -9.40 4.76
N GLU A 68 -16.24 -8.96 4.42
CA GLU A 68 -17.45 -9.66 4.85
C GLU A 68 -17.54 -11.07 4.24
N THR A 69 -17.07 -11.28 3.02
CA THR A 69 -17.04 -12.61 2.39
C THR A 69 -16.02 -13.54 3.02
N ILE A 70 -14.91 -13.00 3.53
CA ILE A 70 -13.92 -13.76 4.26
C ILE A 70 -14.42 -14.07 5.68
N ALA A 71 -15.07 -13.10 6.33
CA ALA A 71 -15.58 -13.24 7.69
C ALA A 71 -16.80 -14.17 7.77
N ASN A 72 -17.68 -14.14 6.77
CA ASN A 72 -18.90 -14.93 6.74
C ASN A 72 -19.20 -15.47 5.32
N PRO A 73 -18.43 -16.47 4.86
CA PRO A 73 -18.69 -17.14 3.59
C PRO A 73 -19.93 -18.03 3.69
N GLU A 74 -20.70 -18.10 2.60
CA GLU A 74 -21.83 -19.04 2.46
C GLU A 74 -21.31 -20.45 2.17
N ASP A 75 -20.35 -20.57 1.25
CA ASP A 75 -19.69 -21.84 0.93
C ASP A 75 -18.17 -21.70 1.09
N ILE A 76 -17.54 -22.75 1.62
CA ILE A 76 -16.08 -22.91 1.69
C ILE A 76 -15.71 -24.22 1.01
N GLU A 77 -14.96 -24.15 -0.07
CA GLU A 77 -14.49 -25.32 -0.82
C GLU A 77 -12.96 -25.34 -0.87
N PRO A 78 -12.31 -26.51 -0.81
CA PRO A 78 -10.90 -26.60 -1.16
C PRO A 78 -10.71 -26.25 -2.64
N ASP A 79 -9.74 -25.40 -2.95
CA ASP A 79 -9.44 -25.05 -4.34
C ASP A 79 -8.78 -26.25 -5.06
N ALA A 80 -9.24 -26.54 -6.27
CA ALA A 80 -8.78 -27.68 -7.07
C ALA A 80 -7.30 -27.59 -7.47
N ALA A 81 -6.72 -26.39 -7.43
CA ALA A 81 -5.29 -26.18 -7.63
C ALA A 81 -4.41 -26.77 -6.51
N GLY A 82 -5.00 -27.24 -5.40
CA GLY A 82 -4.37 -28.17 -4.47
C GLY A 82 -3.10 -27.64 -3.79
N GLN A 83 -3.21 -26.62 -2.94
CA GLN A 83 -2.09 -26.10 -2.13
C GLN A 83 -2.55 -25.52 -0.78
N GLY A 84 -3.57 -26.11 -0.15
CA GLY A 84 -4.18 -25.54 1.07
C GLY A 84 -4.86 -24.19 0.80
N ARG A 85 -5.32 -23.99 -0.44
CA ARG A 85 -6.09 -22.83 -0.86
C ARG A 85 -7.57 -23.10 -0.63
N LEU A 86 -8.29 -22.08 -0.20
CA LEU A 86 -9.72 -22.15 0.01
C LEU A 86 -10.42 -21.22 -0.96
N ARG A 87 -11.52 -21.71 -1.50
CA ARG A 87 -12.45 -20.96 -2.32
C ARG A 87 -13.64 -20.61 -1.45
N LEU A 88 -13.74 -19.32 -1.14
CA LEU A 88 -14.83 -18.74 -0.38
C LEU A 88 -15.85 -18.18 -1.35
N ARG A 89 -17.13 -18.42 -1.09
CA ARG A 89 -18.21 -17.89 -1.91
C ARG A 89 -19.24 -17.19 -1.04
N ARG A 90 -19.73 -16.07 -1.54
CA ARG A 90 -20.89 -15.35 -0.99
C ARG A 90 -21.68 -14.74 -2.14
N GLY A 91 -22.90 -15.23 -2.35
CA GLY A 91 -23.72 -14.88 -3.51
C GLY A 91 -23.03 -15.22 -4.85
N SER A 92 -22.80 -14.19 -5.67
CA SER A 92 -22.12 -14.29 -6.96
C SER A 92 -20.60 -14.12 -6.87
N MET A 93 -20.08 -13.68 -5.73
CA MET A 93 -18.67 -13.43 -5.53
C MET A 93 -17.93 -14.70 -5.08
N ILE A 94 -16.76 -14.89 -5.67
CA ILE A 94 -15.84 -15.98 -5.34
C ILE A 94 -14.50 -15.34 -4.99
N VAL A 95 -13.96 -15.68 -3.82
CA VAL A 95 -12.64 -15.26 -3.35
C VAL A 95 -11.80 -16.50 -3.14
N VAL A 96 -10.62 -16.55 -3.76
CA VAL A 96 -9.64 -17.61 -3.50
C VAL A 96 -8.59 -17.07 -2.54
N VAL A 97 -8.45 -17.73 -1.40
CA VAL A 97 -7.46 -17.40 -0.37
C VAL A 97 -6.43 -18.51 -0.23
N ALA A 98 -5.19 -18.13 0.00
CA ALA A 98 -4.13 -19.04 0.42
C ALA A 98 -4.27 -19.37 1.92
N ARG A 99 -3.52 -20.38 2.37
CA ARG A 99 -3.50 -20.85 3.76
C ARG A 99 -3.07 -19.75 4.75
N ASP A 100 -2.26 -18.80 4.31
CA ASP A 100 -1.77 -17.67 5.09
C ASP A 100 -2.74 -16.48 5.12
N GLY A 101 -3.93 -16.63 4.53
CA GLY A 101 -4.94 -15.57 4.44
C GLY A 101 -4.71 -14.57 3.29
N MET A 102 -3.74 -14.80 2.41
CA MET A 102 -3.54 -13.95 1.23
C MET A 102 -4.61 -14.22 0.17
N ILE A 103 -5.22 -13.17 -0.35
CA ILE A 103 -6.20 -13.26 -1.44
C ILE A 103 -5.46 -13.42 -2.77
N LEU A 104 -5.69 -14.55 -3.43
CA LEU A 104 -5.04 -14.92 -4.68
C LEU A 104 -5.83 -14.49 -5.91
N SER A 105 -7.16 -14.54 -5.84
CA SER A 105 -8.06 -14.16 -6.93
C SER A 105 -9.43 -13.77 -6.39
N VAL A 106 -10.05 -12.80 -7.04
CA VAL A 106 -11.44 -12.39 -6.80
C VAL A 106 -12.17 -12.46 -8.12
N ARG A 107 -13.40 -12.98 -8.11
CA ARG A 107 -14.28 -12.98 -9.28
C ARG A 107 -15.70 -12.68 -8.83
N ASP A 108 -16.34 -11.70 -9.44
CA ASP A 108 -17.78 -11.56 -9.34
C ASP A 108 -18.47 -12.07 -10.61
N ARG A 109 -19.34 -13.08 -10.46
CA ARG A 109 -20.12 -13.60 -11.59
C ARG A 109 -21.21 -12.63 -12.07
N LYS A 110 -21.55 -11.61 -11.28
CA LYS A 110 -22.55 -10.59 -11.66
C LYS A 110 -22.00 -9.58 -12.68
N GLY A 111 -20.70 -9.24 -12.60
CA GLY A 111 -20.04 -8.32 -13.53
C GLY A 111 -20.11 -8.75 -15.00
N ARG A 112 -20.09 -10.07 -15.26
CA ARG A 112 -20.18 -10.64 -16.62
C ARG A 112 -21.54 -10.53 -17.31
N ARG A 113 -22.59 -10.05 -16.62
CA ARG A 113 -23.94 -9.90 -17.21
C ARG A 113 -24.19 -8.55 -17.90
N ARG A 114 -23.18 -7.68 -18.02
CA ARG A 114 -23.27 -6.47 -18.84
C ARG A 114 -22.72 -6.74 -20.24
N ASN A 115 -23.56 -7.30 -21.12
CA ASN A 115 -23.39 -7.24 -22.57
C ASN A 115 -24.79 -7.19 -23.21
#